data_AF-A0A1G7WBJ9-F1
#
_entry.id   AF-A0A1G7WBJ9-F1
#
_cell.length_a   1.000
_cell.length_b   1.000
_cell.length_c   1.000
_cell.angle_alpha   90.00
_cell.angle_beta   90.00
_cell.angle_gamma   90.00
#
_symmetry.space_group_name_H-M   'P 1'
#
loop_
_entity.id
_entity.type
_entity.pdbx_description
1 polymer ?
#
loop_
_entity_poly.entity_id
_entity_poly.type
_entity_poly.pdbx_seq_one_letter_code
_entity_poly.pdbx_strand_id
1 'polypeptide(L)'
;MFKHIAATLILLPVLAYWLVLSPVIPYKNIHKGYYTYSYDGKWKIAVYDVSSTTPISFVQYLQEKKYIVLYNKNDEYIGQITPLCYQSLFDYNVIFPNRNRDDLLFLPKECDYSIPAVNPRWWSKIIKFRLSL
;
A
#
# COMPACT_ATOMS: atom_id res chain seq x y z
N MET A 1 -26.35 -13.18 28.98
CA MET A 1 -26.69 -13.51 27.58
C MET A 1 -26.50 -12.33 26.62
N PHE A 2 -27.15 -11.17 26.85
CA PHE A 2 -27.04 -9.99 25.97
C PHE A 2 -25.62 -9.44 25.77
N LYS A 3 -24.79 -9.42 26.83
CA LYS A 3 -23.39 -8.98 26.77
C LYS A 3 -22.52 -9.86 25.87
N HIS A 4 -22.78 -11.17 25.83
CA HIS A 4 -22.05 -12.10 24.97
C HIS A 4 -22.46 -11.95 23.51
N ILE A 5 -23.75 -11.73 23.23
CA ILE A 5 -24.25 -11.49 21.87
C ILE A 5 -23.68 -10.17 21.30
N ALA A 6 -23.67 -9.10 22.11
CA ALA A 6 -23.09 -7.82 21.73
C ALA A 6 -21.57 -7.92 21.50
N ALA A 7 -20.85 -8.63 22.38
CA ALA A 7 -19.42 -8.87 22.21
C ALA A 7 -19.13 -9.64 20.93
N THR A 8 -19.88 -10.71 20.64
CA THR A 8 -19.71 -11.49 19.41
C THR A 8 -20.00 -10.66 18.16
N LEU A 9 -21.05 -9.83 18.15
CA LEU A 9 -21.39 -8.95 17.03
C LEU A 9 -20.29 -7.92 16.71
N ILE A 10 -19.52 -7.49 17.71
CA ILE A 10 -18.38 -6.57 17.52
C ILE A 10 -17.12 -7.36 17.15
N LEU A 11 -16.88 -8.51 17.78
CA LEU A 11 -15.67 -9.29 17.59
C LEU A 11 -15.59 -9.89 16.18
N LEU A 12 -16.71 -10.34 15.62
CA LEU A 12 -16.77 -10.97 14.30
C LEU A 12 -16.28 -10.06 13.16
N PRO A 13 -16.75 -8.80 13.01
CA PRO A 13 -16.24 -7.89 12.00
C PRO A 13 -14.79 -7.45 12.28
N VAL A 14 -14.39 -7.34 13.54
CA VAL A 14 -12.99 -7.02 13.90
C VAL A 14 -12.04 -8.17 13.51
N LEU A 15 -12.46 -9.42 13.74
CA LEU A 15 -11.73 -10.61 13.30
C LEU A 15 -11.70 -10.70 11.77
N ALA A 16 -12.82 -10.46 11.09
CA ALA A 16 -12.86 -10.43 9.63
C ALA A 16 -11.94 -9.34 9.06
N TYR A 17 -11.95 -8.15 9.66
CA TYR A 17 -11.04 -7.05 9.33
C TYR A 17 -9.57 -7.48 9.51
N TRP A 18 -9.24 -8.12 10.63
CA TRP A 18 -7.89 -8.59 10.92
C TRP A 18 -7.44 -9.74 10.00
N LEU A 19 -8.34 -10.61 9.57
CA LEU A 19 -8.04 -11.74 8.68
C LEU A 19 -7.79 -11.30 7.23
N VAL A 20 -8.57 -10.33 6.75
CA VAL A 20 -8.63 -9.98 5.31
C VAL A 20 -7.70 -8.82 4.96
N LEU A 21 -7.47 -7.89 5.90
CA LEU A 21 -6.61 -6.76 5.61
C LEU A 21 -5.17 -7.10 5.90
N SER A 22 -4.39 -7.16 4.82
CA SER A 22 -2.94 -7.06 4.96
C SER A 22 -2.62 -5.67 5.51
N PRO A 23 -1.90 -5.54 6.63
CA PRO A 23 -1.38 -4.27 7.09
C PRO A 23 -0.25 -3.86 6.15
N VAL A 24 -0.66 -3.28 5.03
CA VAL A 24 0.21 -2.62 4.07
C VAL A 24 0.47 -1.22 4.61
N ILE A 25 1.20 -1.14 5.72
CA ILE A 25 1.48 0.14 6.38
C ILE A 25 2.97 0.36 6.27
N PRO A 26 3.39 1.35 5.47
CA PRO A 26 4.79 1.67 5.36
C PRO A 26 5.30 2.10 6.72
N TYR A 27 6.13 1.25 7.33
CA TYR A 27 6.76 1.57 8.59
C TYR A 27 7.99 2.42 8.28
N LYS A 28 7.97 3.67 8.75
CA LYS A 28 8.98 4.70 8.45
C LYS A 28 10.42 4.27 8.77
N ASN A 29 10.59 3.32 9.70
CA ASN A 29 11.91 2.82 10.13
C ASN A 29 12.38 1.54 9.40
N ILE A 30 11.68 1.07 8.37
CA ILE A 30 12.21 -0.04 7.54
C ILE A 30 13.28 0.53 6.61
N HIS A 31 14.54 0.37 6.99
CA HIS A 31 15.72 0.81 6.24
C HIS A 31 16.01 0.01 4.96
N LYS A 32 15.18 -0.98 4.61
CA LYS A 32 15.40 -1.88 3.45
C LYS A 32 14.44 -1.62 2.28
N GLY A 33 14.01 -0.37 2.10
CA GLY A 33 13.24 0.01 0.93
C GLY A 33 14.13 0.33 -0.26
N TYR A 34 13.80 -0.19 -1.45
CA TYR A 34 14.33 0.38 -2.69
C TYR A 34 13.60 1.70 -2.95
N TYR A 35 14.36 2.78 -3.15
CA TYR A 35 13.81 4.09 -3.44
C TYR A 35 14.19 4.54 -4.85
N THR A 36 13.23 5.13 -5.56
CA THR A 36 13.49 5.84 -6.82
C THR A 36 12.72 7.14 -6.85
N TYR A 37 13.22 8.11 -7.60
CA TYR A 37 12.70 9.46 -7.66
C TYR A 37 12.28 9.80 -9.09
N SER A 38 11.22 10.61 -9.23
CA SER A 38 10.91 11.19 -10.52
C SER A 38 12.04 12.13 -10.96
N TYR A 39 12.23 12.27 -12.27
CA TYR A 39 13.25 13.16 -12.83
C TYR A 39 13.08 14.62 -12.36
N ASP A 40 11.84 15.06 -12.11
CA ASP A 40 11.54 16.40 -11.62
C ASP A 40 11.60 16.53 -10.08
N GLY A 41 11.98 15.46 -9.37
CA GLY A 41 12.14 15.42 -7.91
C GLY A 41 10.83 15.58 -7.12
N LYS A 42 9.66 15.62 -7.78
CA LYS A 42 8.38 15.83 -7.10
C LYS A 42 7.84 14.58 -6.44
N TRP A 43 8.27 13.42 -6.89
CA TRP A 43 7.74 12.13 -6.49
C TRP A 43 8.86 11.21 -6.04
N LYS A 44 8.57 10.45 -4.98
CA LYS A 44 9.43 9.39 -4.47
C LYS A 44 8.60 8.12 -4.40
N ILE A 45 9.16 7.05 -4.92
CA ILE A 45 8.61 5.71 -4.80
C ILE A 45 9.46 4.96 -3.79
N ALA A 46 8.79 4.21 -2.92
CA ALA A 46 9.44 3.25 -2.04
C ALA A 46 8.82 1.87 -2.24
N VAL A 47 9.67 0.85 -2.24
CA VAL A 47 9.24 -0.55 -2.25
C VAL A 47 9.48 -1.13 -0.87
N TYR A 48 8.45 -1.73 -0.27
CA TYR A 48 8.53 -2.34 1.05
C TYR A 48 8.16 -3.81 1.00
N ASP A 49 8.82 -4.60 1.85
CA ASP A 49 8.42 -5.98 2.10
C ASP A 49 7.13 -6.01 2.93
N VAL A 50 6.25 -6.98 2.65
CA VAL A 50 5.01 -7.17 3.42
C VAL A 50 5.36 -7.64 4.84
N SER A 51 4.84 -6.96 5.86
CA SER A 51 4.98 -7.40 7.25
C SER A 51 4.02 -8.54 7.55
N SER A 52 4.48 -9.59 8.22
CA SER A 52 3.70 -10.76 8.60
C SER A 52 2.87 -10.55 9.88
N THR A 53 2.03 -9.52 9.91
CA THR A 53 1.23 -9.11 11.08
C THR A 53 -0.24 -9.52 11.01
N THR A 54 -0.73 -10.03 9.88
CA THR A 54 -2.03 -10.71 9.75
C THR A 54 -1.88 -12.02 8.98
N PRO A 55 -2.84 -12.97 9.05
CA PRO A 55 -2.72 -14.25 8.36
C PRO A 55 -2.55 -14.12 6.85
N ILE A 56 -3.29 -13.20 6.20
CA ILE A 56 -3.12 -12.94 4.77
C ILE A 56 -1.74 -12.33 4.47
N SER A 57 -1.24 -11.45 5.32
CA SER A 57 0.06 -10.82 5.12
C SER A 57 1.21 -11.76 5.43
N PHE A 58 1.01 -12.77 6.28
CA PHE A 58 1.93 -13.88 6.48
C PHE A 58 2.05 -14.74 5.21
N VAL A 59 0.94 -15.07 4.56
CA VAL A 59 0.96 -15.77 3.26
C VAL A 59 1.69 -14.93 2.21
N GLN A 60 1.41 -13.63 2.15
CA GLN A 60 2.09 -12.70 1.25
C GLN A 60 3.59 -12.58 1.56
N TYR A 61 3.98 -12.56 2.84
CA TYR A 61 5.38 -12.56 3.27
C TYR A 61 6.12 -13.83 2.82
N LEU A 62 5.51 -15.01 2.99
CA LEU A 62 6.07 -16.27 2.50
C LEU A 62 6.21 -16.33 0.97
N GLN A 63 5.37 -15.60 0.25
CA GLN A 63 5.46 -15.42 -1.20
C GLN A 63 6.41 -14.28 -1.62
N GLU A 64 7.17 -13.72 -0.67
CA GLU A 64 8.10 -12.60 -0.87
C GLU A 64 7.45 -11.40 -1.56
N LYS A 65 6.15 -11.18 -1.29
CA LYS A 65 5.40 -10.07 -1.85
C LYS A 65 5.93 -8.75 -1.30
N LYS A 66 5.91 -7.76 -2.18
CA LYS A 66 6.24 -6.38 -1.87
C LYS A 66 5.09 -5.47 -2.24
N TYR A 67 5.05 -4.30 -1.63
CA TYR A 67 4.13 -3.24 -2.01
C TYR A 67 4.92 -1.98 -2.34
N ILE A 68 4.36 -1.20 -3.25
CA ILE A 68 4.98 0.02 -3.76
C ILE A 68 4.16 1.19 -3.23
N VAL A 69 4.84 2.17 -2.66
CA VAL A 69 4.24 3.36 -2.06
C VAL A 69 4.73 4.59 -2.79
N LEU A 70 3.81 5.52 -3.08
CA LEU A 70 4.09 6.82 -3.65
C LEU A 70 4.07 7.88 -2.54
N TYR A 71 5.12 8.68 -2.53
CA TYR A 71 5.30 9.86 -1.69
C TYR A 71 5.48 11.10 -2.57
N ASN A 72 5.10 12.26 -2.04
CA ASN A 72 5.49 13.54 -2.64
C ASN A 72 6.90 13.96 -2.18
N LYS A 73 7.36 15.10 -2.69
CA LYS A 73 8.66 15.72 -2.36
C LYS A 73 8.90 15.99 -0.87
N ASN A 74 7.85 16.03 -0.05
CA ASN A 74 7.94 16.28 1.40
C ASN A 74 7.94 14.96 2.21
N ASP A 75 8.12 13.81 1.55
CA ASP A 75 7.96 12.47 2.14
C ASP A 75 6.55 12.19 2.69
N GLU A 76 5.52 12.92 2.22
CA GLU A 76 4.14 12.65 2.60
C GLU A 76 3.56 11.51 1.78
N TYR A 77 2.90 10.57 2.46
CA TYR A 77 2.20 9.46 1.83
C TYR A 77 1.07 9.95 0.92
N ILE A 78 1.04 9.44 -0.31
CA ILE A 78 0.00 9.70 -1.31
C ILE A 78 -0.89 8.47 -1.47
N GLY A 79 -0.28 7.30 -1.67
CA GLY A 79 -0.99 6.05 -1.91
C GLY A 79 -0.03 4.89 -2.11
N GLN A 80 -0.55 3.68 -2.31
CA GLN A 80 0.24 2.48 -2.53
C GLN A 80 -0.49 1.46 -3.41
N ILE A 81 0.22 0.51 -3.98
CA ILE A 81 -0.44 -0.64 -4.61
C ILE A 81 -0.70 -1.73 -3.57
N THR A 82 -1.78 -2.48 -3.72
CA THR A 82 -2.03 -3.65 -2.88
C THR A 82 -1.11 -4.79 -3.30
N PRO A 83 -0.44 -5.52 -2.37
CA PRO A 83 0.52 -6.59 -2.69
C PRO A 83 -0.10 -7.87 -3.29
N LEU A 84 -1.31 -7.78 -3.85
CA LEU A 84 -2.09 -8.93 -4.29
C LEU A 84 -1.66 -9.49 -5.65
N CYS A 85 -0.96 -8.72 -6.48
CA CYS A 85 -0.56 -9.18 -7.80
C CYS A 85 0.90 -9.63 -7.90
N TYR A 86 1.12 -10.76 -8.57
CA TYR A 86 2.44 -11.32 -8.89
C TYR A 86 3.04 -10.53 -10.07
N GLN A 87 4.08 -9.73 -9.83
CA GLN A 87 4.97 -9.27 -10.89
C GLN A 87 6.42 -9.33 -10.40
N SER A 88 7.31 -9.76 -11.30
CA SER A 88 8.76 -9.74 -11.08
C SER A 88 9.24 -8.29 -11.02
N LEU A 89 10.04 -7.97 -10.00
CA LEU A 89 10.51 -6.61 -9.70
C LEU A 89 11.47 -6.03 -10.75
N PHE A 90 12.00 -6.83 -11.66
CA PHE A 90 12.96 -6.36 -12.65
C PHE A 90 12.33 -5.98 -13.99
N ASP A 91 11.01 -6.12 -14.15
CA ASP A 91 10.29 -5.88 -15.41
C ASP A 91 9.31 -4.69 -15.37
N TYR A 92 9.27 -3.92 -14.28
CA TYR A 92 8.34 -2.78 -14.24
C TYR A 92 8.89 -1.57 -15.02
N ASN A 93 8.12 -1.13 -16.02
CA ASN A 93 8.25 0.22 -16.55
C ASN A 93 7.28 1.12 -15.77
N VAL A 94 7.84 2.07 -15.01
CA VAL A 94 7.08 3.04 -14.20
C VAL A 94 6.92 4.36 -14.96
N ILE A 95 5.70 4.87 -15.00
CA ILE A 95 5.39 6.19 -15.53
C ILE A 95 4.88 7.07 -14.38
N PHE A 96 5.67 8.07 -14.02
CA PHE A 96 5.33 9.03 -12.97
C PHE A 96 4.19 9.99 -13.39
N PRO A 97 3.40 10.50 -12.42
CA PRO A 97 2.43 11.56 -12.67
C PRO A 97 3.08 12.80 -13.29
N ASN A 98 2.38 13.44 -14.23
CA ASN A 98 2.82 14.66 -14.91
C ASN A 98 1.63 15.58 -15.27
N ARG A 99 1.87 16.68 -15.99
CA ARG A 99 0.82 17.66 -16.34
C ARG A 99 -0.39 17.07 -17.08
N ASN A 100 -0.21 15.94 -17.76
CA ASN A 100 -1.24 15.30 -18.58
C ASN A 100 -1.78 14.02 -17.94
N ARG A 101 -1.25 13.61 -16.77
CA ARG A 101 -1.62 12.36 -16.08
C ARG A 101 -1.45 12.49 -14.58
N ASP A 102 -2.52 12.20 -13.87
CA ASP A 102 -2.58 12.34 -12.42
C ASP A 102 -2.15 11.08 -11.65
N ASP A 103 -1.87 9.98 -12.34
CA ASP A 103 -1.63 8.67 -11.74
C ASP A 103 -0.19 8.18 -11.99
N LEU A 104 0.38 7.49 -11.00
CA LEU A 104 1.54 6.64 -11.20
C LEU A 104 1.08 5.33 -11.85
N LEU A 105 1.67 4.94 -12.98
CA LEU A 105 1.32 3.71 -13.70
C LEU A 105 2.49 2.73 -13.72
N PHE A 106 2.20 1.44 -13.50
CA PHE A 106 3.15 0.34 -13.78
C PHE A 106 2.69 -0.46 -15.00
N LEU A 107 3.65 -0.89 -15.83
CA LEU A 107 3.42 -1.75 -17.00
C LEU A 107 4.04 -3.14 -16.77
N PRO A 108 3.42 -4.24 -17.26
CA PRO A 108 2.13 -4.31 -17.98
C PRO A 108 0.89 -4.24 -17.05
N LYS A 109 -0.24 -3.84 -17.64
CA LYS A 109 -1.50 -3.42 -17.00
C LYS A 109 -2.40 -4.59 -16.55
N GLU A 110 -1.80 -5.71 -16.17
CA GLU A 110 -2.54 -6.95 -15.84
C GLU A 110 -3.18 -6.90 -14.44
N CYS A 111 -2.83 -5.90 -13.63
CA CYS A 111 -3.50 -5.59 -12.37
C CYS A 111 -3.68 -4.09 -12.15
N ASP A 112 -4.33 -3.77 -11.03
CA ASP A 112 -4.65 -2.44 -10.52
C ASP A 112 -3.38 -1.68 -10.04
N TYR A 113 -2.46 -1.51 -10.97
CA TYR A 113 -1.14 -0.89 -10.83
C TYR A 113 -1.21 0.62 -11.06
N SER A 114 -2.22 1.31 -10.52
CA SER A 114 -2.23 2.76 -10.53
C SER A 114 -2.40 3.35 -9.15
N ILE A 115 -1.57 4.35 -8.84
CA ILE A 115 -1.70 5.17 -7.63
C ILE A 115 -2.13 6.57 -8.07
N PRO A 116 -3.40 6.96 -7.85
CA PRO A 116 -3.86 8.30 -8.20
C PRO A 116 -3.28 9.33 -7.24
N ALA A 117 -2.56 10.32 -7.78
CA ALA A 117 -1.87 11.32 -6.99
C ALA A 117 -2.76 12.52 -6.63
N VAL A 118 -3.70 12.90 -7.51
CA VAL A 118 -4.60 14.05 -7.31
C VAL A 118 -5.82 13.66 -6.48
N ASN A 119 -6.45 12.52 -6.78
CA ASN A 119 -7.64 12.04 -6.09
C ASN A 119 -7.37 10.65 -5.46
N PRO A 120 -6.72 10.60 -4.28
CA PRO A 120 -6.40 9.34 -3.62
C PRO A 120 -7.65 8.53 -3.31
N ARG A 121 -7.54 7.20 -3.46
CA ARG A 121 -8.61 6.26 -3.11
C ARG A 121 -8.93 6.37 -1.61
N TRP A 122 -10.16 6.06 -1.23
CA TRP A 122 -10.66 6.23 0.14
C TRP A 122 -9.77 5.55 1.20
N TRP A 123 -9.28 4.34 0.90
CA TRP A 123 -8.43 3.58 1.81
C TRP A 123 -7.03 4.23 1.95
N SER A 124 -6.53 4.91 0.92
CA SER A 124 -5.27 5.67 1.00
C SER A 124 -5.40 6.84 1.96
N LYS A 125 -6.58 7.48 2.04
CA LYS A 125 -6.84 8.55 3.01
C LYS A 125 -6.81 8.04 4.45
N ILE A 126 -7.36 6.86 4.72
CA ILE A 126 -7.33 6.22 6.03
C ILE A 126 -5.88 5.90 6.45
N ILE A 127 -5.09 5.34 5.53
CA ILE A 127 -3.68 5.04 5.80
C ILE A 127 -2.88 6.32 6.04
N LYS A 128 -3.09 7.35 5.21
CA LYS A 128 -2.46 8.66 5.39
C LYS A 128 -2.74 9.22 6.78
N PHE A 129 -4.02 9.23 7.19
CA PHE A 129 -4.42 9.69 8.51
C PHE A 129 -3.69 8.92 9.63
N ARG A 130 -3.62 7.59 9.52
CA ARG A 130 -2.90 6.76 10.50
C ARG A 130 -1.40 7.06 10.57
N LEU A 131 -0.75 7.37 9.45
CA LEU A 131 0.69 7.69 9.38
C LEU A 131 1.02 9.11 9.86
N SER A 132 0.02 9.99 9.94
CA SER A 132 0.16 11.38 10.42
C SER A 132 -0.03 11.52 11.94
N LEU A 133 -0.45 10.46 12.63
CA LEU A 133 -0.53 10.35 14.09
C LEU A 133 0.82 9.92 14.67
#